data_AF-A0A1V6JNU3-F1
#
_entry.id   AF-A0A1V6JNU3-F1
#
_cell.length_a   1.000
_cell.length_b   1.000
_cell.length_c   1.000
_cell.angle_alpha   90.00
_cell.angle_beta   90.00
_cell.angle_gamma   90.00
#
_symmetry.space_group_name_H-M   'P 1'
#
loop_
_entity.id
_entity.type
_entity.pdbx_description
1 polymer ?
#
loop_
_entity_poly.entity_id
_entity_poly.type
_entity_poly.pdbx_seq_one_letter_code
_entity_poly.pdbx_strand_id
1 'polypeptide(L)'
;MRKKFVAISVVIGFVVFIGIAIVTNLFSSGDLPVQIAGALLEAVVTALITYFLLTGQTTQEEIKERQVKVFEKKQEVYHSFLEELKKIIQDGEIKIIGKDKDANLDKSIDELKDLIFQLGYLQMHTSEKTINGVLESVAKIIQLMNDFNSTPEAEKQKELPNYYSSLSESLFNVVKILKEDLYGIESKTIAKEKMSSILKECDLFVETEGFDKYEIQKYFWDELQKQFKIKGYDITPNDFTQDVNEYYARARNRHRYYGFGFNVYTSSSTGRRVQFYIELENSYYYGFGYDDKPATDENIISIVSQISTSFSSNEHWAGWKWSDRFNLDFWNLNSSGFESLKNPRKREAYIKGIVEEMDMYINKFRQLAKERNL
;
A
#
# COMPACT_ATOMS: atom_id res chain seq x y z
N MET A 1 -4.78 72.64 22.92
CA MET A 1 -5.16 73.79 22.07
C MET A 1 -6.00 73.40 20.85
N ARG A 2 -5.60 72.44 20.00
CA ARG A 2 -6.33 72.01 18.79
C ARG A 2 -7.83 71.71 18.96
N LYS A 3 -8.23 70.94 19.99
CA LYS A 3 -9.66 70.62 20.26
C LYS A 3 -10.52 71.85 20.56
N LYS A 4 -9.96 72.87 21.24
CA LYS A 4 -10.67 74.12 21.56
C LYS A 4 -10.87 74.98 20.30
N PHE A 5 -9.87 75.04 19.41
CA PHE A 5 -9.98 75.73 18.13
C PHE A 5 -11.01 75.10 17.19
N VAL A 6 -11.08 73.75 17.14
CA VAL A 6 -12.10 73.04 16.36
C VAL A 6 -13.50 73.34 16.89
N ALA A 7 -13.70 73.26 18.21
CA ALA A 7 -14.99 73.56 18.82
C ALA A 7 -15.44 75.00 18.54
N ILE A 8 -14.54 75.99 18.69
CA ILE A 8 -14.83 77.39 18.38
C ILE A 8 -15.17 77.58 16.89
N SER A 9 -14.44 76.92 15.99
CA SER A 9 -14.68 77.02 14.54
C SER A 9 -16.03 76.43 14.13
N VAL A 10 -16.44 75.31 14.74
CA VAL A 10 -17.77 74.69 14.52
C VAL A 10 -18.88 75.61 15.00
N VAL A 11 -18.73 76.23 16.18
CA VAL A 11 -19.72 77.16 16.72
C VAL A 11 -19.86 78.39 15.82
N ILE A 12 -18.74 78.98 15.38
CA ILE A 12 -18.75 80.14 14.48
C ILE A 12 -19.43 79.76 13.15
N GLY A 13 -19.07 78.62 12.56
CA GLY A 13 -19.68 78.15 11.32
C GLY A 13 -21.19 77.94 11.43
N PHE A 14 -21.66 77.39 12.56
CA PHE A 14 -23.08 77.18 12.82
C PHE A 14 -23.85 78.50 12.96
N VAL A 15 -23.26 79.49 13.66
CA VAL A 15 -23.86 80.83 13.80
C VAL A 15 -23.93 81.55 12.45
N VAL A 16 -22.87 81.46 11.64
CA VAL A 16 -22.84 82.06 10.29
C VAL A 16 -23.89 81.39 9.38
N PHE A 17 -24.04 80.06 9.45
CA PHE A 17 -25.05 79.33 8.68
C PHE A 17 -26.47 79.77 9.04
N ILE A 18 -26.79 79.88 10.34
CA ILE A 18 -28.10 80.37 10.80
C ILE A 18 -28.35 81.80 10.31
N GLY A 19 -27.34 82.68 10.39
CA GLY A 19 -27.44 84.06 9.91
C GLY A 19 -27.74 84.14 8.41
N ILE A 20 -27.06 83.34 7.59
CA ILE A 20 -27.30 83.27 6.14
C ILE A 20 -28.69 82.72 5.83
N ALA A 21 -29.13 81.67 6.54
CA ALA A 21 -30.44 81.06 6.33
C ALA A 21 -31.61 82.01 6.62
N ILE A 22 -31.46 82.89 7.63
CA ILE A 22 -32.44 83.94 7.95
C ILE A 22 -32.42 85.04 6.87
N VAL A 23 -31.25 85.56 6.50
CA VAL A 23 -31.12 86.67 5.54
C VAL A 23 -31.63 86.29 4.14
N THR A 24 -31.46 85.03 3.75
CA THR A 24 -31.90 84.53 2.45
C THR A 24 -33.37 84.10 2.43
N ASN A 25 -34.12 84.25 3.55
CA ASN A 25 -35.47 83.71 3.74
C ASN A 25 -35.56 82.21 3.40
N LEU A 26 -34.45 81.48 3.59
CA LEU A 26 -34.42 80.03 3.38
C LEU A 26 -35.34 79.33 4.38
N PHE A 27 -35.45 79.89 5.60
CA PHE A 27 -36.37 79.48 6.65
C PHE A 27 -37.00 80.69 7.35
N SER A 28 -38.28 80.60 7.72
CA SER A 28 -38.95 81.63 8.53
C SER A 28 -38.47 81.56 9.99
N SER A 29 -38.37 82.70 10.68
CA SER A 29 -37.81 82.76 12.04
C SER A 29 -38.59 81.92 13.07
N GLY A 30 -39.87 81.62 12.82
CA GLY A 30 -40.69 80.75 13.66
C GLY A 30 -40.44 79.26 13.46
N ASP A 31 -39.91 78.84 12.30
CA ASP A 31 -39.77 77.43 11.91
C ASP A 31 -38.37 76.86 12.23
N LEU A 32 -37.40 77.76 12.42
CA LEU A 32 -36.00 77.45 12.76
C LEU A 32 -35.84 76.48 13.95
N PRO A 33 -36.54 76.65 15.09
CA PRO A 33 -36.43 75.72 16.22
C PRO A 33 -36.91 74.31 15.88
N VAL A 34 -37.99 74.18 15.10
CA VAL A 34 -38.57 72.89 14.71
C VAL A 34 -37.64 72.16 13.74
N GLN A 35 -37.04 72.87 12.79
CA GLN A 35 -36.10 72.27 11.83
C GLN A 35 -34.78 71.85 12.47
N ILE A 36 -34.24 72.66 13.40
CA ILE A 36 -33.06 72.27 14.18
C ILE A 36 -33.37 71.03 15.03
N ALA A 37 -34.54 70.99 15.67
CA ALA A 37 -34.99 69.81 16.41
C ALA A 37 -35.15 68.57 15.51
N GLY A 38 -35.69 68.74 14.30
CA GLY A 38 -35.80 67.68 13.28
C GLY A 38 -34.43 67.15 12.87
N ALA A 39 -33.48 68.02 12.53
CA ALA A 39 -32.13 67.64 12.15
C ALA A 39 -31.35 66.96 13.29
N LEU A 40 -31.54 67.40 14.54
CA LEU A 40 -30.96 66.75 15.71
C LEU A 40 -31.56 65.36 15.94
N LEU A 41 -32.88 65.21 15.76
CA LEU A 41 -33.56 63.92 15.88
C LEU A 41 -33.08 62.96 14.78
N GLU A 42 -32.97 63.42 13.54
CA GLU A 42 -32.40 62.63 12.43
C GLU A 42 -30.95 62.19 12.71
N ALA A 43 -30.12 63.09 13.25
CA ALA A 43 -28.74 62.77 13.62
C ALA A 43 -28.67 61.72 14.74
N VAL A 44 -29.53 61.82 15.76
CA VAL A 44 -29.60 60.84 16.86
C VAL A 44 -30.09 59.48 16.36
N VAL A 45 -31.16 59.45 15.55
CA VAL A 45 -31.67 58.21 14.96
C VAL A 45 -30.61 57.55 14.08
N THR A 46 -29.93 58.33 13.24
CA THR A 46 -28.85 57.84 12.37
C THR A 46 -27.68 57.28 13.20
N ALA A 47 -27.28 57.96 14.26
CA ALA A 47 -26.23 57.50 15.17
C ALA A 47 -26.62 56.18 15.86
N LEU A 48 -27.88 56.04 16.29
CA LEU A 48 -28.40 54.80 16.88
C LEU A 48 -28.42 53.64 15.87
N ILE A 49 -28.92 53.87 14.65
CA ILE A 49 -28.90 52.86 13.58
C ILE A 49 -27.46 52.41 13.30
N THR A 50 -26.55 53.37 13.18
CA THR A 50 -25.12 53.08 12.93
C THR A 50 -24.52 52.27 14.08
N TYR A 51 -24.80 52.64 15.32
CA TYR A 51 -24.36 51.88 16.50
C TYR A 51 -24.86 50.43 16.45
N PHE A 52 -26.16 50.21 16.22
CA PHE A 52 -26.72 48.86 16.11
C PHE A 52 -26.14 48.05 14.95
N LEU A 53 -25.87 48.67 13.79
CA LEU A 53 -25.23 48.01 12.65
C LEU A 53 -23.79 47.60 12.96
N LEU A 54 -22.99 48.51 13.54
CA LEU A 54 -21.60 48.21 13.90
C LEU A 54 -21.52 47.12 14.97
N THR A 55 -22.37 47.21 16.00
CA THR A 55 -22.45 46.16 17.03
C THR A 55 -22.88 44.82 16.41
N GLY A 56 -23.92 44.81 15.57
CA GLY A 56 -24.37 43.60 14.89
C GLY A 56 -23.30 42.96 14.01
N GLN A 57 -22.55 43.75 13.23
CA GLN A 57 -21.44 43.28 12.41
C GLN A 57 -20.29 42.73 13.25
N THR A 58 -19.89 43.45 14.31
CA THR A 58 -18.78 43.04 15.19
C THR A 58 -19.10 41.71 15.87
N THR A 59 -20.31 41.54 16.39
CA THR A 59 -20.74 40.29 17.02
C THR A 59 -20.78 39.13 16.01
N GLN A 60 -21.22 39.36 14.77
CA GLN A 60 -21.18 38.32 13.75
C GLN A 60 -19.76 37.94 13.33
N GLU A 61 -18.86 38.92 13.19
CA GLU A 61 -17.45 38.66 12.92
C GLU A 61 -16.79 37.86 14.03
N GLU A 62 -17.03 38.20 15.30
CA GLU A 62 -16.51 37.47 16.46
C GLU A 62 -17.03 36.02 16.49
N ILE A 63 -18.34 35.81 16.25
CA ILE A 63 -18.92 34.46 16.16
C ILE A 63 -18.29 33.67 15.02
N LYS A 64 -18.13 34.29 13.84
CA LYS A 64 -17.52 33.65 12.68
C LYS A 64 -16.07 33.29 12.93
N GLU A 65 -15.27 34.21 13.48
CA GLU A 65 -13.86 33.96 13.80
C GLU A 65 -13.72 32.83 14.84
N ARG A 66 -14.57 32.84 15.87
CA ARG A 66 -14.61 31.75 16.85
C ARG A 66 -14.96 30.41 16.20
N GLN A 67 -15.96 30.37 15.33
CA GLN A 67 -16.35 29.15 14.63
C GLN A 67 -15.22 28.61 13.74
N VAL A 68 -14.53 29.49 13.00
CA VAL A 68 -13.37 29.12 12.17
C VAL A 68 -12.26 28.53 13.04
N LYS A 69 -11.87 29.20 14.13
CA LYS A 69 -10.83 28.70 15.03
C LYS A 69 -11.19 27.35 15.68
N VAL A 70 -12.45 27.18 16.09
CA VAL A 70 -12.93 25.90 16.63
C VAL A 70 -12.89 24.80 15.57
N PHE A 71 -13.30 25.11 14.33
CA PHE A 71 -13.24 24.18 13.21
C PHE A 71 -11.80 23.75 12.90
N GLU A 72 -10.87 24.70 12.78
CA GLU A 72 -9.45 24.44 12.55
C GLU A 72 -8.86 23.56 13.65
N LYS A 73 -9.18 23.87 14.92
CA LYS A 73 -8.69 23.07 16.05
C LYS A 73 -9.28 21.66 16.08
N LYS A 74 -10.57 21.50 15.75
CA LYS A 74 -11.17 20.17 15.58
C LYS A 74 -10.46 19.36 14.51
N GLN A 75 -10.21 19.96 13.34
CA GLN A 75 -9.50 19.28 12.25
C GLN A 75 -8.10 18.82 12.67
N GLU A 76 -7.35 19.67 13.38
CA GLU A 76 -6.03 19.33 13.94
C GLU A 76 -6.12 18.13 14.90
N VAL A 77 -7.04 18.19 15.87
CA VAL A 77 -7.23 17.10 16.86
C VAL A 77 -7.63 15.79 16.18
N TYR A 78 -8.53 15.84 15.19
CA TYR A 78 -9.00 14.65 14.49
C TYR A 78 -7.88 14.03 13.66
N HIS A 79 -7.07 14.86 13.01
CA HIS A 79 -5.90 14.39 12.29
C HIS A 79 -4.86 13.74 13.21
N SER A 80 -4.52 14.38 14.34
CA SER A 80 -3.58 13.84 15.32
C SER A 80 -4.04 12.50 15.89
N PHE A 81 -5.34 12.37 16.22
CA PHE A 81 -5.92 11.12 16.67
C PHE A 81 -5.81 10.01 15.61
N LEU A 82 -6.11 10.30 14.34
CA LEU A 82 -6.03 9.32 13.26
C LEU A 82 -4.58 8.87 12.98
N GLU A 83 -3.59 9.76 13.07
CA GLU A 83 -2.18 9.38 12.95
C GLU A 83 -1.72 8.50 14.10
N GLU A 84 -2.18 8.75 15.34
CA GLU A 84 -1.86 7.88 16.47
C GLU A 84 -2.51 6.50 16.33
N LEU A 85 -3.79 6.46 15.95
CA LEU A 85 -4.50 5.22 15.67
C LEU A 85 -3.81 4.41 14.56
N LYS A 86 -3.30 5.07 13.52
CA LYS A 86 -2.52 4.43 12.45
C LYS A 86 -1.24 3.77 12.98
N LYS A 87 -0.48 4.43 13.86
CA LYS A 87 0.74 3.83 14.44
C LYS A 87 0.41 2.55 15.21
N ILE A 88 -0.62 2.59 16.04
CA ILE A 88 -1.08 1.43 16.83
C ILE A 88 -1.50 0.27 15.91
N ILE A 89 -2.25 0.56 14.84
CA ILE A 89 -2.69 -0.47 13.89
C ILE A 89 -1.52 -1.06 13.10
N GLN A 90 -0.51 -0.24 12.73
CA GLN A 90 0.65 -0.69 11.96
C GLN A 90 1.49 -1.74 12.68
N ASP A 91 1.63 -1.61 14.01
CA ASP A 91 2.43 -2.52 14.81
C ASP A 91 1.69 -3.82 15.16
N GLY A 92 0.40 -3.90 14.84
CA GLY A 92 -0.41 -5.12 14.98
C GLY A 92 -0.78 -5.50 16.42
N GLU A 93 -0.18 -4.86 17.42
CA GLU A 93 -0.40 -5.09 18.85
C GLU A 93 -0.35 -3.78 19.63
N ILE A 94 -1.15 -3.66 20.71
CA ILE A 94 -1.04 -2.54 21.65
C ILE A 94 0.05 -2.87 22.67
N LYS A 95 1.16 -2.13 22.63
CA LYS A 95 2.25 -2.23 23.61
C LYS A 95 1.82 -1.65 24.94
N ILE A 96 1.80 -2.50 25.97
CA ILE A 96 1.47 -2.14 27.35
C ILE A 96 2.65 -2.49 28.25
N ILE A 97 3.20 -1.49 28.93
CA ILE A 97 4.31 -1.68 29.88
C ILE A 97 3.85 -2.64 30.99
N GLY A 98 4.56 -3.77 31.14
CA GLY A 98 4.35 -4.74 32.23
C GLY A 98 3.46 -5.95 31.91
N LYS A 99 2.98 -6.11 30.67
CA LYS A 99 2.20 -7.29 30.25
C LYS A 99 3.08 -8.45 29.74
N ASP A 100 4.33 -8.17 29.36
CA ASP A 100 5.21 -9.16 28.73
C ASP A 100 6.18 -9.84 29.73
N LYS A 101 6.32 -11.16 29.62
CA LYS A 101 7.20 -11.98 30.48
C LYS A 101 8.60 -12.17 29.90
N ASP A 102 8.80 -11.89 28.61
CA ASP A 102 10.11 -11.99 27.96
C ASP A 102 10.71 -10.61 27.69
N ALA A 103 11.87 -10.39 28.29
CA ALA A 103 12.55 -9.12 28.33
C ALA A 103 13.22 -8.79 26.98
N ASN A 104 12.55 -8.01 26.13
CA ASN A 104 13.20 -7.12 25.14
C ASN A 104 12.27 -6.04 24.55
N LEU A 105 11.32 -5.54 25.34
CA LEU A 105 10.56 -4.34 24.98
C LEU A 105 11.33 -3.08 25.37
N ASP A 106 11.43 -2.14 24.43
CA ASP A 106 11.81 -0.75 24.69
C ASP A 106 10.86 -0.21 25.77
N LYS A 107 11.36 -0.03 27.00
CA LYS A 107 10.58 0.31 28.20
C LYS A 107 9.97 1.72 28.16
N SER A 108 10.00 2.39 27.01
CA SER A 108 9.70 3.81 26.88
C SER A 108 8.32 4.13 26.28
N ILE A 109 7.62 3.20 25.63
CA ILE A 109 6.37 3.47 24.91
C ILE A 109 5.20 2.66 25.49
N ASP A 110 4.15 3.36 25.95
CA ASP A 110 2.89 2.79 26.45
C ASP A 110 1.74 3.30 25.57
N GLU A 111 1.47 2.58 24.49
CA GLU A 111 0.53 2.98 23.43
C GLU A 111 -0.91 3.07 23.96
N LEU A 112 -1.24 2.29 24.99
CA LEU A 112 -2.55 2.39 25.64
C LEU A 112 -2.72 3.74 26.34
N LYS A 113 -1.70 4.22 27.04
CA LYS A 113 -1.75 5.56 27.67
C LYS A 113 -1.91 6.65 26.61
N ASP A 114 -1.16 6.57 25.52
CA ASP A 114 -1.23 7.55 24.44
C ASP A 114 -2.63 7.56 23.80
N LEU A 115 -3.20 6.38 23.52
CA LEU A 115 -4.57 6.26 23.02
C LEU A 115 -5.61 6.86 23.98
N ILE A 116 -5.48 6.59 25.29
CA ILE A 116 -6.38 7.16 26.31
C ILE A 116 -6.30 8.69 26.31
N PHE A 117 -5.09 9.27 26.25
CA PHE A 117 -4.93 10.72 26.17
C PHE A 117 -5.55 11.29 24.90
N GLN A 118 -5.32 10.67 23.73
CA GLN A 118 -5.91 11.13 22.48
C GLN A 118 -7.45 11.08 22.50
N LEU A 119 -8.04 10.04 23.09
CA LEU A 119 -9.49 9.95 23.28
C LEU A 119 -10.02 11.05 24.22
N GLY A 120 -9.27 11.37 25.29
CA GLY A 120 -9.58 12.49 26.18
C GLY A 120 -9.53 13.84 25.46
N TYR A 121 -8.51 14.08 24.64
CA TYR A 121 -8.43 15.29 23.81
C TYR A 121 -9.56 15.36 22.80
N LEU A 122 -9.92 14.23 22.18
CA LEU A 122 -11.04 14.16 21.26
C LEU A 122 -12.35 14.55 21.94
N GLN A 123 -12.60 13.99 23.14
CA GLN A 123 -13.79 14.29 23.95
C GLN A 123 -13.97 15.79 24.22
N MET A 124 -12.88 16.55 24.42
CA MET A 124 -12.95 18.01 24.65
C MET A 124 -13.50 18.79 23.44
N HIS A 125 -13.41 18.23 22.24
CA HIS A 125 -13.75 18.89 20.99
C HIS A 125 -14.96 18.29 20.27
N THR A 126 -15.49 17.18 20.77
CA THR A 126 -16.59 16.43 20.14
C THR A 126 -17.86 16.41 21.00
N SER A 127 -19.00 16.09 20.37
CA SER A 127 -20.22 15.76 21.13
C SER A 127 -20.13 14.39 21.81
N GLU A 128 -20.99 14.14 22.80
CA GLU A 128 -21.12 12.83 23.47
C GLU A 128 -21.43 11.70 22.48
N LYS A 129 -22.34 11.96 21.53
CA LYS A 129 -22.67 11.02 20.45
C LYS A 129 -21.43 10.66 19.62
N THR A 130 -20.62 11.66 19.29
CA THR A 130 -19.42 11.49 18.47
C THR A 130 -18.37 10.66 19.21
N ILE A 131 -18.02 11.02 20.45
CA ILE A 131 -16.99 10.30 21.22
C ILE A 131 -17.39 8.85 21.49
N ASN A 132 -18.67 8.59 21.83
CA ASN A 132 -19.15 7.22 22.06
C ASN A 132 -19.05 6.37 20.78
N GLY A 133 -19.44 6.93 19.63
CA GLY A 133 -19.31 6.22 18.35
C GLY A 133 -17.85 5.95 17.95
N VAL A 134 -16.93 6.88 18.25
CA VAL A 134 -15.49 6.66 18.04
C VAL A 134 -14.96 5.58 18.97
N LEU A 135 -15.31 5.60 20.26
CA LEU A 135 -14.91 4.58 21.24
C LEU A 135 -15.39 3.18 20.82
N GLU A 136 -16.64 3.03 20.40
CA GLU A 136 -17.17 1.76 19.90
C GLU A 136 -16.40 1.26 18.67
N SER A 137 -16.06 2.16 17.75
CA SER A 137 -15.33 1.81 16.52
C SER A 137 -13.89 1.43 16.81
N VAL A 138 -13.22 2.15 17.72
CA VAL A 138 -11.86 1.83 18.19
C VAL A 138 -11.84 0.49 18.92
N ALA A 139 -12.81 0.22 19.80
CA ALA A 139 -12.92 -1.06 20.49
C ALA A 139 -13.05 -2.23 19.49
N LYS A 140 -13.84 -2.07 18.43
CA LYS A 140 -13.95 -3.07 17.35
C LYS A 140 -12.64 -3.27 16.60
N ILE A 141 -11.89 -2.20 16.31
CA ILE A 141 -10.56 -2.30 15.67
C ILE A 141 -9.62 -3.14 16.54
N ILE A 142 -9.55 -2.83 17.84
CA ILE A 142 -8.69 -3.53 18.79
C ILE A 142 -9.10 -5.01 18.91
N GLN A 143 -10.40 -5.28 18.97
CA GLN A 143 -10.91 -6.65 18.99
C GLN A 143 -10.52 -7.43 17.73
N LEU A 144 -10.71 -6.85 16.54
CA LEU A 144 -10.32 -7.47 15.28
C LEU A 144 -8.82 -7.80 15.25
N MET A 145 -7.96 -6.90 15.74
CA MET A 145 -6.52 -7.15 15.85
C MET A 145 -6.22 -8.32 16.78
N ASN A 146 -6.81 -8.35 17.97
CA ASN A 146 -6.60 -9.42 18.95
C ASN A 146 -7.09 -10.78 18.44
N ASP A 147 -8.26 -10.81 17.80
CA ASP A 147 -8.85 -12.03 17.24
C ASP A 147 -7.98 -12.59 16.10
N PHE A 148 -7.49 -11.71 15.22
CA PHE A 148 -6.59 -12.10 14.13
C PHE A 148 -5.23 -12.60 14.64
N ASN A 149 -4.64 -11.94 15.64
CA ASN A 149 -3.37 -12.38 16.22
C ASN A 149 -3.51 -13.72 16.95
N SER A 150 -4.68 -14.00 17.53
CA SER A 150 -5.00 -15.26 18.21
C SER A 150 -5.37 -16.40 17.24
N THR A 151 -5.57 -16.10 15.95
CA THR A 151 -5.89 -17.10 14.93
C THR A 151 -4.68 -18.00 14.68
N PRO A 152 -4.84 -19.34 14.56
CA PRO A 152 -3.74 -20.24 14.23
C PRO A 152 -3.06 -19.85 12.91
N GLU A 153 -1.72 -19.96 12.84
CA GLU A 153 -0.96 -19.53 11.66
C GLU A 153 -1.41 -20.21 10.36
N ALA A 154 -1.85 -21.47 10.45
CA ALA A 154 -2.40 -22.23 9.33
C ALA A 154 -3.71 -21.65 8.77
N GLU A 155 -4.46 -20.89 9.57
CA GLU A 155 -5.75 -20.31 9.21
C GLU A 155 -5.67 -18.80 8.93
N LYS A 156 -4.62 -18.12 9.42
CA LYS A 156 -4.43 -16.67 9.22
C LYS A 156 -4.49 -16.26 7.77
N GLN A 157 -3.90 -17.04 6.85
CA GLN A 157 -3.93 -16.72 5.42
C GLN A 157 -5.36 -16.69 4.86
N LYS A 158 -6.22 -17.58 5.33
CA LYS A 158 -7.64 -17.66 4.92
C LYS A 158 -8.47 -16.53 5.52
N GLU A 159 -8.18 -16.14 6.75
CA GLU A 159 -8.88 -15.07 7.45
C GLU A 159 -8.37 -13.66 7.11
N LEU A 160 -7.16 -13.55 6.54
CA LEU A 160 -6.50 -12.30 6.16
C LEU A 160 -7.41 -11.34 5.35
N PRO A 161 -8.10 -11.77 4.28
CA PRO A 161 -8.97 -10.86 3.54
C PRO A 161 -10.20 -10.41 4.34
N ASN A 162 -10.78 -11.28 5.17
CA ASN A 162 -11.91 -10.94 6.03
C ASN A 162 -11.50 -9.95 7.13
N TYR A 163 -10.33 -10.17 7.72
CA TYR A 163 -9.72 -9.29 8.70
C TYR A 163 -9.53 -7.88 8.12
N TYR A 164 -8.80 -7.73 7.01
CA TYR A 164 -8.57 -6.41 6.42
C TYR A 164 -9.87 -5.74 5.94
N SER A 165 -10.83 -6.51 5.42
CA SER A 165 -12.13 -5.97 5.04
C SER A 165 -12.87 -5.39 6.25
N SER A 166 -12.88 -6.10 7.37
CA SER A 166 -13.60 -5.67 8.60
C SER A 166 -12.86 -4.57 9.36
N LEU A 167 -11.52 -4.60 9.34
CA LEU A 167 -10.67 -3.54 9.86
C LEU A 167 -10.91 -2.23 9.09
N SER A 168 -10.93 -2.29 7.76
CA SER A 168 -11.17 -1.12 6.92
C SER A 168 -12.55 -0.49 7.16
N GLU A 169 -13.58 -1.32 7.32
CA GLU A 169 -14.94 -0.87 7.61
C GLU A 169 -14.99 -0.12 8.95
N SER A 170 -14.35 -0.67 9.99
CA SER A 170 -14.30 -0.04 11.31
C SER A 170 -13.52 1.27 11.29
N LEU A 171 -12.38 1.32 10.58
CA LEU A 171 -11.60 2.54 10.40
C LEU A 171 -12.37 3.63 9.64
N PHE A 172 -13.04 3.27 8.55
CA PHE A 172 -13.86 4.22 7.79
C PHE A 172 -15.08 4.70 8.57
N ASN A 173 -15.59 3.89 9.49
CA ASN A 173 -16.64 4.33 10.41
C ASN A 173 -16.14 5.42 11.38
N VAL A 174 -14.91 5.30 11.91
CA VAL A 174 -14.28 6.39 12.69
C VAL A 174 -14.23 7.68 11.87
N VAL A 175 -13.71 7.59 10.64
CA VAL A 175 -13.59 8.76 9.74
C VAL A 175 -14.97 9.35 9.42
N LYS A 176 -15.99 8.51 9.19
CA LYS A 176 -17.37 8.95 8.98
C LYS A 176 -17.87 9.77 10.16
N ILE A 177 -17.75 9.25 11.39
CA ILE A 177 -18.25 9.91 12.60
C ILE A 177 -17.56 11.27 12.81
N LEU A 178 -16.24 11.32 12.65
CA LEU A 178 -15.48 12.57 12.78
C LEU A 178 -15.86 13.59 11.70
N LYS A 179 -16.12 13.13 10.48
CA LYS A 179 -16.56 13.99 9.37
C LYS A 179 -17.97 14.55 9.60
N GLU A 180 -18.89 13.73 10.11
CA GLU A 180 -20.24 14.17 10.48
C GLU A 180 -20.19 15.24 11.58
N ASP A 181 -19.32 15.05 12.59
CA ASP A 181 -19.12 16.05 13.64
C ASP A 181 -18.46 17.34 13.12
N LEU A 182 -17.48 17.23 12.22
CA LEU A 182 -16.73 18.38 11.70
C LEU A 182 -17.57 19.27 10.77
N TYR A 183 -18.36 18.66 9.89
CA TYR A 183 -19.09 19.38 8.83
C TYR A 183 -20.60 19.49 9.08
N GLY A 184 -21.15 18.77 10.07
CA GLY A 184 -22.58 18.77 10.36
C GLY A 184 -23.44 18.15 9.25
N ILE A 185 -22.85 17.36 8.35
CA ILE A 185 -23.53 16.70 7.23
C ILE A 185 -23.44 15.20 7.39
N GLU A 186 -24.52 14.48 7.07
CA GLU A 186 -24.53 13.03 7.03
C GLU A 186 -23.50 12.53 6.01
N SER A 187 -22.65 11.58 6.41
CA SER A 187 -21.61 11.03 5.54
C SER A 187 -21.81 9.53 5.35
N LYS A 188 -21.58 9.05 4.13
CA LYS A 188 -21.52 7.61 3.87
C LYS A 188 -20.13 7.09 4.19
N THR A 189 -20.06 5.91 4.81
CA THR A 189 -18.80 5.18 4.94
C THR A 189 -18.43 4.55 3.59
N ILE A 190 -17.16 4.20 3.40
CA ILE A 190 -16.73 3.40 2.25
C ILE A 190 -17.21 1.97 2.48
N ALA A 191 -18.00 1.46 1.55
CA ALA A 191 -18.60 0.14 1.65
C ALA A 191 -17.54 -0.97 1.56
N LYS A 192 -17.76 -2.06 2.30
CA LYS A 192 -16.86 -3.21 2.43
C LYS A 192 -16.50 -3.80 1.07
N GLU A 193 -17.45 -3.88 0.14
CA GLU A 193 -17.30 -4.47 -1.19
C GLU A 193 -16.29 -3.70 -2.07
N LYS A 194 -16.23 -2.37 -1.90
CA LYS A 194 -15.23 -1.54 -2.60
C LYS A 194 -13.83 -1.85 -2.10
N MET A 195 -13.67 -2.05 -0.80
CA MET A 195 -12.38 -2.45 -0.24
C MET A 195 -12.03 -3.88 -0.64
N SER A 196 -12.98 -4.82 -0.65
CA SER A 196 -12.74 -6.18 -1.12
C SER A 196 -12.17 -6.23 -2.54
N SER A 197 -12.53 -5.28 -3.41
CA SER A 197 -11.94 -5.18 -4.75
C SER A 197 -10.45 -4.82 -4.70
N ILE A 198 -10.05 -3.86 -3.85
CA ILE A 198 -8.63 -3.51 -3.64
C ILE A 198 -7.87 -4.67 -3.00
N LEU A 199 -8.45 -5.28 -1.96
CA LEU A 199 -7.83 -6.41 -1.26
C LEU A 199 -7.65 -7.64 -2.17
N LYS A 200 -8.51 -7.82 -3.19
CA LYS A 200 -8.35 -8.83 -4.25
C LYS A 200 -7.17 -8.55 -5.16
N GLU A 201 -6.86 -7.28 -5.43
CA GLU A 201 -5.65 -6.90 -6.16
C GLU A 201 -4.38 -7.07 -5.30
N CYS A 202 -4.50 -6.91 -3.97
CA CYS A 202 -3.40 -7.10 -3.02
C CYS A 202 -3.02 -8.56 -2.71
N ASP A 203 -3.44 -9.53 -3.53
CA ASP A 203 -3.18 -10.98 -3.36
C ASP A 203 -3.70 -11.61 -2.04
N LEU A 204 -4.58 -10.92 -1.28
CA LEU A 204 -5.02 -11.41 0.04
C LEU A 204 -6.05 -12.56 -0.05
N PHE A 205 -6.70 -12.74 -1.20
CA PHE A 205 -7.74 -13.77 -1.41
C PHE A 205 -7.24 -15.03 -2.12
N VAL A 206 -5.93 -15.18 -2.25
CA VAL A 206 -5.38 -16.39 -2.88
C VAL A 206 -5.47 -17.51 -1.86
N GLU A 207 -6.49 -18.36 -1.99
CA GLU A 207 -6.50 -19.69 -1.39
C GLU A 207 -5.31 -20.43 -1.95
N THR A 208 -4.19 -20.40 -1.25
CA THR A 208 -3.14 -21.38 -1.42
C THR A 208 -3.64 -22.62 -0.71
N GLU A 209 -4.45 -23.46 -1.39
CA GLU A 209 -4.32 -24.90 -1.13
C GLU A 209 -2.83 -25.17 -1.29
N GLY A 210 -2.17 -25.33 -0.15
CA GLY A 210 -0.72 -25.32 -0.08
C GLY A 210 -0.25 -26.51 -0.90
N PHE A 211 0.29 -26.23 -2.09
CA PHE A 211 0.86 -27.28 -2.91
C PHE A 211 1.79 -28.09 -2.02
N ASP A 212 1.50 -29.38 -1.88
CA ASP A 212 2.41 -30.24 -1.16
C ASP A 212 3.72 -30.38 -1.97
N LYS A 213 4.74 -30.97 -1.36
CA LYS A 213 6.05 -31.11 -2.02
C LYS A 213 6.00 -31.89 -3.35
N TYR A 214 5.08 -32.84 -3.49
CA TYR A 214 4.89 -33.60 -4.72
C TYR A 214 4.23 -32.73 -5.78
N GLU A 215 3.19 -31.98 -5.40
CA GLU A 215 2.47 -31.08 -6.30
C GLU A 215 3.37 -29.95 -6.82
N ILE A 216 4.19 -29.31 -5.95
CA ILE A 216 5.10 -28.23 -6.38
C ILE A 216 6.09 -28.75 -7.40
N GLN A 217 6.69 -29.90 -7.13
CA GLN A 217 7.72 -30.46 -8.00
C GLN A 217 7.12 -30.95 -9.33
N LYS A 218 5.93 -31.54 -9.30
CA LYS A 218 5.19 -31.91 -10.51
C LYS A 218 4.85 -30.67 -11.34
N TYR A 219 4.32 -29.61 -10.72
CA TYR A 219 4.01 -28.36 -11.40
C TYR A 219 5.25 -27.72 -12.05
N PHE A 220 6.39 -27.72 -11.35
CA PHE A 220 7.65 -27.23 -11.89
C PHE A 220 7.99 -27.93 -13.22
N TRP A 221 7.90 -29.26 -13.28
CA TRP A 221 8.19 -30.01 -14.49
C TRP A 221 7.17 -29.81 -15.61
N ASP A 222 5.87 -29.83 -15.27
CA ASP A 222 4.79 -29.66 -16.24
C ASP A 222 4.85 -28.26 -16.87
N GLU A 223 5.03 -27.22 -16.05
CA GLU A 223 5.07 -25.84 -16.53
C GLU A 223 6.36 -25.52 -17.29
N LEU A 224 7.52 -26.06 -16.90
CA LEU A 224 8.76 -25.93 -17.67
C LEU A 224 8.60 -26.44 -19.11
N GLN A 225 8.09 -27.68 -19.26
CA GLN A 225 7.89 -28.29 -20.58
C GLN A 225 6.89 -27.48 -21.43
N LYS A 226 5.81 -26.99 -20.81
CA LYS A 226 4.82 -26.12 -21.47
C LYS A 226 5.45 -24.82 -21.97
N GLN A 227 6.22 -24.13 -21.14
CA GLN A 227 6.84 -22.83 -21.49
C GLN A 227 7.88 -22.98 -22.61
N PHE A 228 8.69 -24.04 -22.62
CA PHE A 228 9.61 -24.29 -23.73
C PHE A 228 8.86 -24.66 -25.03
N LYS A 229 7.78 -25.44 -24.97
CA LYS A 229 6.92 -25.69 -26.14
C LYS A 229 6.35 -24.42 -26.73
N ILE A 230 5.87 -23.49 -25.88
CA ILE A 230 5.36 -22.18 -26.30
C ILE A 230 6.44 -21.39 -27.05
N LYS A 231 7.71 -21.51 -26.64
CA LYS A 231 8.87 -20.90 -27.34
C LYS A 231 9.27 -21.61 -28.64
N GLY A 232 8.60 -22.70 -29.02
CA GLY A 232 8.84 -23.41 -30.26
C GLY A 232 9.94 -24.47 -30.20
N TYR A 233 10.34 -24.91 -29.00
CA TYR A 233 11.24 -26.05 -28.85
C TYR A 233 10.49 -27.36 -29.06
N ASP A 234 11.11 -28.29 -29.80
CA ASP A 234 10.58 -29.63 -30.03
C ASP A 234 10.83 -30.50 -28.80
N ILE A 235 9.82 -30.55 -27.93
CA ILE A 235 9.83 -31.30 -26.67
C ILE A 235 8.69 -32.32 -26.70
N THR A 236 9.02 -33.57 -26.42
CA THR A 236 8.02 -34.60 -26.10
C THR A 236 7.71 -34.51 -24.61
N PRO A 237 6.44 -34.25 -24.20
CA PRO A 237 6.10 -34.17 -22.79
C PRO A 237 6.32 -35.51 -22.09
N ASN A 238 7.03 -35.46 -20.97
CA ASN A 238 7.19 -36.56 -20.05
C ASN A 238 6.31 -36.34 -18.82
N ASP A 239 5.64 -37.39 -18.37
CA ASP A 239 4.92 -37.38 -17.09
C ASP A 239 5.88 -37.76 -15.96
N PHE A 240 6.26 -36.76 -15.16
CA PHE A 240 7.18 -36.91 -14.03
C PHE A 240 6.51 -37.39 -12.73
N THR A 241 5.23 -37.81 -12.76
CA THR A 241 4.50 -38.22 -11.56
C THR A 241 5.23 -39.33 -10.80
N GLN A 242 5.71 -40.36 -11.50
CA GLN A 242 6.42 -41.47 -10.88
C GLN A 242 7.78 -41.02 -10.31
N ASP A 243 8.54 -40.24 -11.07
CA ASP A 243 9.86 -39.76 -10.64
C ASP A 243 9.76 -38.92 -9.36
N VAL A 244 8.78 -38.01 -9.29
CA VAL A 244 8.50 -37.18 -8.11
C VAL A 244 8.11 -38.04 -6.90
N ASN A 245 7.29 -39.07 -7.11
CA ASN A 245 6.94 -39.99 -6.03
C ASN A 245 8.18 -40.75 -5.51
N GLU A 246 9.01 -41.27 -6.40
CA GLU A 246 10.23 -42.01 -6.04
C GLU A 246 11.31 -41.13 -5.41
N TYR A 247 11.37 -39.85 -5.80
CA TYR A 247 12.25 -38.83 -5.22
C TYR A 247 12.02 -38.69 -3.70
N TYR A 248 10.76 -38.68 -3.27
CA TYR A 248 10.38 -38.52 -1.87
C TYR A 248 10.14 -39.85 -1.11
N ALA A 249 9.94 -40.98 -1.80
CA ALA A 249 9.54 -42.25 -1.16
C ALA A 249 10.68 -43.02 -0.46
N ARG A 250 11.95 -42.82 -0.80
CA ARG A 250 13.05 -43.73 -0.38
C ARG A 250 14.30 -42.99 0.11
N ALA A 251 14.23 -42.33 1.27
CA ALA A 251 15.29 -41.46 1.80
C ALA A 251 16.75 -41.98 1.71
N ARG A 252 16.98 -43.31 1.75
CA ARG A 252 18.32 -43.91 1.61
C ARG A 252 18.79 -44.19 0.17
N ASN A 253 17.88 -44.46 -0.78
CA ASN A 253 18.15 -44.79 -2.19
C ASN A 253 17.14 -44.08 -3.12
N ARG A 254 16.93 -42.79 -2.90
CA ARG A 254 15.94 -42.00 -3.64
C ARG A 254 16.34 -41.84 -5.10
N HIS A 255 15.35 -41.73 -5.99
CA HIS A 255 15.57 -41.44 -7.40
C HIS A 255 15.96 -39.97 -7.56
N ARG A 256 17.25 -39.66 -7.41
CA ARG A 256 17.74 -38.26 -7.34
C ARG A 256 17.87 -37.60 -8.69
N TYR A 257 18.23 -38.38 -9.71
CA TYR A 257 18.70 -37.88 -10.99
C TYR A 257 17.68 -38.22 -12.07
N TYR A 258 16.91 -37.20 -12.45
CA TYR A 258 15.95 -37.28 -13.53
C TYR A 258 15.68 -35.90 -14.12
N GLY A 259 15.09 -35.88 -15.31
CA GLY A 259 14.87 -34.66 -16.06
C GLY A 259 14.47 -34.94 -17.49
N PHE A 260 14.60 -33.92 -18.33
CA PHE A 260 14.38 -34.06 -19.77
C PHE A 260 15.41 -33.26 -20.55
N GLY A 261 15.61 -33.63 -21.81
CA GLY A 261 16.42 -32.88 -22.75
C GLY A 261 15.76 -32.78 -24.10
N PHE A 262 16.18 -31.79 -24.87
CA PHE A 262 15.69 -31.54 -26.21
C PHE A 262 16.78 -30.96 -27.10
N ASN A 263 16.63 -31.19 -28.40
CA ASN A 263 17.64 -30.82 -29.38
C ASN A 263 17.65 -29.31 -29.57
N VAL A 264 18.83 -28.71 -29.43
CA VAL A 264 19.01 -27.27 -29.62
C VAL A 264 19.83 -26.95 -30.87
N TYR A 265 20.66 -27.85 -31.35
CA TYR A 265 21.44 -27.65 -32.57
C TYR A 265 21.80 -28.97 -33.22
N THR A 266 21.77 -29.02 -34.55
CA THR A 266 22.26 -30.16 -35.31
C THR A 266 23.42 -29.68 -36.16
N SER A 267 24.59 -30.26 -35.90
CA SER A 267 25.82 -29.96 -36.60
C SER A 267 25.64 -30.22 -38.10
N SER A 268 25.90 -29.21 -38.93
CA SER A 268 25.77 -29.37 -40.39
C SER A 268 26.91 -30.19 -40.96
N SER A 269 28.06 -30.23 -40.27
CA SER A 269 29.25 -30.96 -40.70
C SER A 269 29.24 -32.44 -40.29
N THR A 270 28.74 -32.76 -39.08
CA THR A 270 28.78 -34.11 -38.51
C THR A 270 27.41 -34.78 -38.38
N GLY A 271 26.32 -34.01 -38.49
CA GLY A 271 24.96 -34.49 -38.22
C GLY A 271 24.66 -34.74 -36.74
N ARG A 272 25.64 -34.55 -35.84
CA ARG A 272 25.46 -34.77 -34.39
C ARG A 272 24.52 -33.76 -33.78
N ARG A 273 23.74 -34.20 -32.80
CA ARG A 273 22.70 -33.42 -32.15
C ARG A 273 23.18 -32.94 -30.78
N VAL A 274 23.30 -31.63 -30.64
CA VAL A 274 23.53 -30.99 -29.36
C VAL A 274 22.18 -30.84 -28.67
N GLN A 275 22.08 -31.45 -27.49
CA GLN A 275 20.93 -31.44 -26.62
C GLN A 275 21.14 -30.40 -25.52
N PHE A 276 20.04 -29.80 -25.08
CA PHE A 276 19.97 -29.05 -23.83
C PHE A 276 19.18 -29.86 -22.83
N TYR A 277 19.79 -30.15 -21.69
CA TYR A 277 19.21 -30.98 -20.64
C TYR A 277 18.90 -30.13 -19.41
N ILE A 278 17.80 -30.46 -18.75
CA ILE A 278 17.38 -29.91 -17.46
C ILE A 278 17.15 -31.12 -16.56
N GLU A 279 17.95 -31.23 -15.52
CA GLU A 279 17.97 -32.37 -14.61
C GLU A 279 17.90 -31.90 -13.16
N LEU A 280 17.59 -32.83 -12.28
CA LEU A 280 17.46 -32.60 -10.85
C LEU A 280 18.47 -33.45 -10.07
N GLU A 281 18.92 -32.91 -8.94
CA GLU A 281 19.46 -33.68 -7.82
C GLU A 281 18.77 -33.25 -6.51
N ASN A 282 19.25 -32.17 -5.88
CA ASN A 282 18.51 -31.47 -4.81
C ASN A 282 17.85 -30.23 -5.39
N SER A 283 18.68 -29.42 -6.05
CA SER A 283 18.22 -28.37 -6.95
C SER A 283 18.13 -28.90 -8.38
N TYR A 284 17.58 -28.09 -9.28
CA TYR A 284 17.70 -28.35 -10.71
C TYR A 284 18.98 -27.71 -11.27
N TYR A 285 19.55 -28.36 -12.25
CA TYR A 285 20.68 -27.91 -13.04
C TYR A 285 20.39 -28.10 -14.52
N TYR A 286 21.12 -27.38 -15.35
CA TYR A 286 20.89 -27.42 -16.79
C TYR A 286 22.18 -27.17 -17.57
N GLY A 287 22.18 -27.56 -18.84
CA GLY A 287 23.37 -27.47 -19.66
C GLY A 287 23.28 -28.12 -21.03
N PHE A 288 24.42 -28.17 -21.69
CA PHE A 288 24.59 -28.70 -23.04
C PHE A 288 25.33 -30.04 -23.01
N GLY A 289 24.90 -30.96 -23.87
CA GLY A 289 25.54 -32.25 -24.08
C GLY A 289 25.19 -32.83 -25.46
N TYR A 290 25.77 -33.98 -25.80
CA TYR A 290 25.40 -34.75 -26.99
C TYR A 290 24.46 -35.89 -26.60
N ASP A 291 23.60 -36.29 -27.55
CA ASP A 291 22.81 -37.51 -27.41
C ASP A 291 23.70 -38.77 -27.48
N ASP A 292 24.78 -38.71 -28.25
CA ASP A 292 25.82 -39.73 -28.36
C ASP A 292 27.08 -39.35 -27.56
N LYS A 293 27.35 -40.05 -26.46
CA LYS A 293 28.54 -39.82 -25.62
C LYS A 293 29.85 -40.11 -26.40
N PRO A 294 30.99 -39.44 -26.10
CA PRO A 294 31.26 -38.67 -24.87
C PRO A 294 31.00 -37.16 -24.99
N ALA A 295 30.66 -36.57 -23.83
CA ALA A 295 30.34 -35.15 -23.68
C ALA A 295 31.56 -34.20 -23.77
N THR A 296 32.76 -34.75 -23.89
CA THR A 296 34.03 -34.03 -23.95
C THR A 296 34.39 -33.64 -25.39
N ASP A 297 33.57 -32.78 -26.00
CA ASP A 297 33.90 -32.14 -27.29
C ASP A 297 34.47 -30.74 -27.03
N GLU A 298 35.77 -30.56 -27.30
CA GLU A 298 36.46 -29.29 -27.06
C GLU A 298 35.83 -28.11 -27.81
N ASN A 299 35.18 -28.34 -28.96
CA ASN A 299 34.52 -27.27 -29.71
C ASN A 299 33.28 -26.77 -28.97
N ILE A 300 32.46 -27.67 -28.43
CA ILE A 300 31.27 -27.31 -27.66
C ILE A 300 31.66 -26.73 -26.30
N ILE A 301 32.62 -27.34 -25.60
CA ILE A 301 33.15 -26.80 -24.34
C ILE A 301 33.65 -25.36 -24.54
N SER A 302 34.37 -25.11 -25.64
CA SER A 302 34.84 -23.78 -26.00
C SER A 302 33.69 -22.80 -26.26
N ILE A 303 32.61 -23.25 -26.92
CA ILE A 303 31.42 -22.39 -27.13
C ILE A 303 30.73 -22.10 -25.81
N VAL A 304 30.45 -23.12 -25.00
CA VAL A 304 29.71 -22.96 -23.75
C VAL A 304 30.46 -22.05 -22.77
N SER A 305 31.79 -22.15 -22.71
CA SER A 305 32.61 -21.25 -21.88
C SER A 305 32.59 -19.78 -22.34
N GLN A 306 32.31 -19.50 -23.62
CA GLN A 306 32.08 -18.12 -24.11
C GLN A 306 30.68 -17.59 -23.81
N ILE A 307 29.69 -18.48 -23.66
CA ILE A 307 28.32 -18.07 -23.32
C ILE A 307 28.25 -17.53 -21.90
N SER A 308 28.91 -18.22 -20.96
CA SER A 308 29.06 -17.80 -19.56
C SER A 308 30.19 -18.58 -18.89
N THR A 309 30.94 -17.88 -18.02
CA THR A 309 31.99 -18.49 -17.19
C THR A 309 31.45 -19.34 -16.04
N SER A 310 30.13 -19.35 -15.81
CA SER A 310 29.50 -20.15 -14.75
C SER A 310 29.21 -21.60 -15.14
N PHE A 311 29.37 -21.98 -16.41
CA PHE A 311 29.27 -23.38 -16.82
C PHE A 311 30.54 -24.16 -16.52
N SER A 312 30.38 -25.37 -15.99
CA SER A 312 31.44 -26.35 -15.76
C SER A 312 31.29 -27.54 -16.70
N SER A 313 32.38 -28.14 -17.16
CA SER A 313 32.35 -29.34 -18.02
C SER A 313 32.81 -30.59 -17.27
N ASN A 314 32.30 -31.78 -17.64
CA ASN A 314 32.77 -33.08 -17.13
C ASN A 314 32.51 -34.20 -18.17
N GLU A 315 32.67 -35.45 -17.76
CA GLU A 315 32.47 -36.63 -18.63
C GLU A 315 31.03 -36.83 -19.14
N HIS A 316 30.05 -36.12 -18.58
CA HIS A 316 28.63 -36.21 -18.94
C HIS A 316 28.08 -34.93 -19.58
N TRP A 317 28.74 -33.79 -19.38
CA TRP A 317 28.27 -32.47 -19.81
C TRP A 317 29.37 -31.68 -20.51
N ALA A 318 29.07 -31.17 -21.70
CA ALA A 318 29.95 -30.21 -22.38
C ALA A 318 29.94 -28.85 -21.65
N GLY A 319 28.84 -28.53 -20.98
CA GLY A 319 28.82 -27.53 -19.92
C GLY A 319 27.50 -27.55 -19.17
N TRP A 320 27.55 -27.54 -17.85
CA TRP A 320 26.38 -27.53 -16.96
C TRP A 320 26.55 -26.50 -15.84
N LYS A 321 25.44 -26.06 -15.26
CA LYS A 321 25.43 -25.20 -14.08
C LYS A 321 24.16 -25.37 -13.24
N TRP A 322 24.26 -24.98 -11.98
CA TRP A 322 23.09 -24.70 -11.14
C TRP A 322 22.48 -23.35 -11.53
N SER A 323 21.19 -23.15 -11.24
CA SER A 323 20.59 -21.83 -11.37
C SER A 323 21.11 -20.88 -10.28
N ASP A 324 21.71 -19.76 -10.69
CA ASP A 324 22.19 -18.72 -9.76
C ASP A 324 21.06 -17.82 -9.23
N ARG A 325 20.04 -17.57 -10.06
CA ARG A 325 18.98 -16.57 -9.80
C ARG A 325 17.69 -17.16 -9.27
N PHE A 326 17.33 -18.34 -9.77
CA PHE A 326 16.06 -19.01 -9.51
C PHE A 326 16.28 -20.33 -8.80
N ASN A 327 17.04 -20.33 -7.69
CA ASN A 327 17.34 -21.55 -6.94
C ASN A 327 16.05 -22.18 -6.39
N LEU A 328 15.92 -23.49 -6.58
CA LEU A 328 14.84 -24.31 -6.04
C LEU A 328 15.45 -25.58 -5.47
N ASP A 329 15.65 -25.64 -4.16
CA ASP A 329 16.11 -26.84 -3.46
C ASP A 329 14.90 -27.72 -3.10
N PHE A 330 14.55 -28.64 -3.99
CA PHE A 330 13.40 -29.54 -3.82
C PHE A 330 13.56 -30.55 -2.69
N TRP A 331 14.77 -30.65 -2.12
CA TRP A 331 15.01 -31.50 -0.96
C TRP A 331 14.65 -30.78 0.35
N ASN A 332 15.24 -29.60 0.57
CA ASN A 332 15.05 -28.86 1.82
C ASN A 332 13.83 -27.93 1.80
N LEU A 333 13.33 -27.59 0.61
CA LEU A 333 12.18 -26.70 0.39
C LEU A 333 12.34 -25.31 1.04
N ASN A 334 13.58 -24.86 1.23
CA ASN A 334 13.91 -23.65 1.99
C ASN A 334 14.38 -22.47 1.12
N SER A 335 14.42 -22.63 -0.20
CA SER A 335 14.74 -21.53 -1.12
C SER A 335 13.55 -20.59 -1.29
N SER A 336 13.81 -19.28 -1.34
CA SER A 336 12.78 -18.23 -1.52
C SER A 336 11.92 -18.40 -2.78
N GLY A 337 12.40 -19.12 -3.79
CA GLY A 337 11.63 -19.49 -4.98
C GLY A 337 10.35 -20.26 -4.68
N PHE A 338 10.30 -21.05 -3.60
CA PHE A 338 9.10 -21.81 -3.24
C PHE A 338 7.93 -20.90 -2.84
N GLU A 339 8.19 -19.73 -2.27
CA GLU A 339 7.14 -18.75 -1.97
C GLU A 339 6.49 -18.18 -3.24
N SER A 340 7.28 -18.06 -4.32
CA SER A 340 6.74 -17.70 -5.63
C SER A 340 5.94 -18.84 -6.26
N LEU A 341 6.37 -20.09 -6.10
CA LEU A 341 5.67 -21.27 -6.63
C LEU A 341 4.37 -21.60 -5.89
N LYS A 342 4.32 -21.36 -4.58
CA LYS A 342 3.11 -21.52 -3.78
C LYS A 342 2.04 -20.48 -4.11
N ASN A 343 2.40 -19.36 -4.75
CA ASN A 343 1.47 -18.30 -5.11
C ASN A 343 0.94 -18.49 -6.56
N PRO A 344 -0.35 -18.86 -6.75
CA PRO A 344 -0.99 -19.02 -8.06
C PRO A 344 -0.77 -17.91 -9.08
N ARG A 345 -0.63 -16.65 -8.65
CA ARG A 345 -0.42 -15.50 -9.54
C ARG A 345 1.05 -15.33 -9.94
N LYS A 346 1.98 -15.83 -9.14
CA LYS A 346 3.43 -15.66 -9.36
C LYS A 346 4.08 -16.90 -9.98
N ARG A 347 3.57 -18.10 -9.70
CA ARG A 347 4.24 -19.35 -10.05
C ARG A 347 4.50 -19.55 -11.55
N GLU A 348 3.55 -19.21 -12.42
CA GLU A 348 3.75 -19.29 -13.87
C GLU A 348 4.82 -18.28 -14.33
N ALA A 349 4.76 -17.04 -13.85
CA ALA A 349 5.74 -16.01 -14.17
C ALA A 349 7.15 -16.38 -13.65
N TYR A 350 7.24 -17.02 -12.49
CA TYR A 350 8.50 -17.50 -11.93
C TYR A 350 9.13 -18.58 -12.81
N ILE A 351 8.36 -19.60 -13.20
CA ILE A 351 8.84 -20.65 -14.13
C ILE A 351 9.20 -20.04 -15.49
N LYS A 352 8.41 -19.11 -15.99
CA LYS A 352 8.72 -18.38 -17.23
C LYS A 352 10.08 -17.67 -17.15
N GLY A 353 10.40 -17.04 -16.02
CA GLY A 353 11.70 -16.41 -15.79
C GLY A 353 12.88 -17.41 -15.85
N ILE A 354 12.71 -18.63 -15.34
CA ILE A 354 13.69 -19.72 -15.47
C ILE A 354 13.90 -20.06 -16.94
N VAL A 355 12.80 -20.25 -17.68
CA VAL A 355 12.85 -20.60 -19.11
C VAL A 355 13.45 -19.49 -19.95
N GLU A 356 13.18 -18.22 -19.64
CA GLU A 356 13.80 -17.07 -20.31
C GLU A 356 15.32 -17.02 -20.11
N GLU A 357 15.82 -17.35 -18.92
CA GLU A 357 17.26 -17.47 -18.66
C GLU A 357 17.89 -18.60 -19.49
N MET A 358 17.28 -19.79 -19.49
CA MET A 358 17.78 -20.94 -20.26
C MET A 358 17.74 -20.66 -21.78
N ASP A 359 16.64 -20.10 -22.28
CA ASP A 359 16.45 -19.73 -23.68
C ASP A 359 17.50 -18.71 -24.15
N MET A 360 17.87 -17.73 -23.31
CA MET A 360 18.96 -16.82 -23.59
C MET A 360 20.28 -17.58 -23.84
N TYR A 361 20.62 -18.55 -23.00
CA TYR A 361 21.85 -19.36 -23.18
C TYR A 361 21.78 -20.22 -24.44
N ILE A 362 20.63 -20.86 -24.70
CA ILE A 362 20.43 -21.67 -25.91
C ILE A 362 20.58 -20.84 -27.18
N ASN A 363 20.02 -19.63 -27.22
CA ASN A 363 20.12 -18.77 -28.39
C ASN A 363 21.55 -18.26 -28.63
N LYS A 364 22.29 -17.91 -27.57
CA LYS A 364 23.72 -17.59 -27.67
C LYS A 364 24.53 -18.79 -28.20
N PHE A 365 24.24 -19.99 -27.71
CA PHE A 365 24.85 -21.21 -28.20
C PHE A 365 24.62 -21.40 -29.70
N ARG A 366 23.37 -21.33 -30.15
CA ARG A 366 23.00 -21.48 -31.56
C ARG A 366 23.71 -20.47 -32.47
N GLN A 367 23.89 -19.24 -32.00
CA GLN A 367 24.61 -18.22 -32.76
C GLN A 367 26.08 -18.59 -32.92
N LEU A 368 26.79 -18.86 -31.82
CA LEU A 368 28.21 -19.19 -31.83
C LEU A 368 28.49 -20.50 -32.59
N ALA A 369 27.58 -21.48 -32.49
CA ALA A 369 27.70 -22.74 -33.22
C ALA A 369 27.63 -22.54 -34.74
N LYS A 370 26.73 -21.65 -35.21
CA LYS A 370 26.65 -21.27 -36.62
C LYS A 370 27.89 -20.52 -37.10
N GLU A 371 28.39 -19.56 -36.32
CA GLU A 371 29.60 -18.80 -36.65
C GLU A 371 30.83 -19.69 -36.79
N ARG A 372 30.87 -20.79 -36.03
CA ARG A 372 31.95 -21.80 -36.06
C ARG A 372 31.74 -22.92 -37.07
N ASN A 373 30.66 -22.87 -37.86
CA ASN A 373 30.29 -23.91 -38.82
C ASN A 373 30.30 -25.33 -38.21
N LEU A 374 29.80 -25.46 -36.98
CA LEU A 374 29.60 -26.77 -36.38
C LEU A 374 28.59 -27.58 -37.18
#